data_AF-E2C9P2-F1
#
_entry.id   AF-E2C9P2-F1
#
_cell.length_a   1.000
_cell.length_b   1.000
_cell.length_c   1.000
_cell.angle_alpha   90.00
_cell.angle_beta   90.00
_cell.angle_gamma   90.00
#
_symmetry.space_group_name_H-M   'P 1'
#
loop_
_entity.id
_entity.type
_entity.pdbx_description
1 polymer ?
#
loop_
_entity_poly.entity_id
_entity_poly.type
_entity_poly.pdbx_seq_one_letter_code
_entity_poly.pdbx_strand_id
1 'polypeptide(L)'
;MDSQKRYSMEAQVMHWNIRYGSIEKCYEKPDGIATLSYLMQVVGCSGIPDNPALSPITEKLSEIKRTGSSVNITPGGNGQSPIDLIDKIARPMRFPPLILNGHWLKDGNATLFNNGVTAQIFLSGDRIPSTVSGGPLMNDEYEFYDAHFLWGEEDCRGAEHTINGTWFSMECHMVHWNRRYLTFDECLKHRDGLCILAYLFLVQSGSCQWNNIKFERISENLKNIQNAGSETKIPSNSLSWMRIATECPSYYTYHGSYNLDDVDNPECAQWIVFPAITPIRHCQVGSIYRLHDCD
;
A
#
# COMPACT_ATOMS: atom_id res chain seq x y z
N MET A 1 13.65 19.86 -27.29
CA MET A 1 14.67 20.55 -26.48
C MET A 1 14.76 19.79 -25.18
N ASP A 2 15.93 19.21 -24.94
CA ASP A 2 16.18 18.27 -23.84
C ASP A 2 16.03 19.01 -22.50
N SER A 3 15.03 18.64 -21.70
CA SER A 3 14.83 19.24 -20.37
C SER A 3 15.93 18.69 -19.47
N GLN A 4 16.99 19.47 -19.28
CA GLN A 4 18.07 19.17 -18.34
C GLN A 4 17.44 18.89 -16.96
N LYS A 5 17.48 17.63 -16.51
CA LYS A 5 16.94 17.23 -15.19
C LYS A 5 17.63 18.06 -14.13
N ARG A 6 16.89 18.95 -13.47
CA ARG A 6 17.38 19.76 -12.35
C ARG A 6 17.10 19.00 -11.05
N TYR A 7 18.15 18.65 -10.33
CA TYR A 7 18.05 18.08 -8.99
C TYR A 7 18.07 19.24 -7.98
N SER A 8 17.24 19.15 -6.93
CA SER A 8 17.08 20.21 -5.93
C SER A 8 17.88 19.94 -4.66
N MET A 9 18.42 18.74 -4.50
CA MET A 9 19.17 18.31 -3.32
C MET A 9 20.19 17.23 -3.69
N GLU A 10 21.27 17.14 -2.93
CA GLU A 10 22.23 16.04 -2.97
C GLU A 10 22.40 15.49 -1.56
N ALA A 11 22.23 14.18 -1.40
CA ALA A 11 22.59 13.46 -0.18
C ALA A 11 23.92 12.73 -0.39
N GLN A 12 24.88 12.95 0.51
CA GLN A 12 26.18 12.30 0.46
C GLN A 12 26.30 11.27 1.58
N VAL A 13 26.59 10.02 1.21
CA VAL A 13 26.86 8.95 2.16
C VAL A 13 28.37 8.68 2.12
N MET A 14 29.04 8.96 3.23
CA MET A 14 30.47 8.73 3.38
C MET A 14 30.72 7.37 4.03
N HIS A 15 31.50 6.53 3.35
CA HIS A 15 32.03 5.29 3.87
C HIS A 15 33.53 5.43 4.08
N TRP A 16 34.06 4.83 5.15
CA TRP A 16 35.50 4.79 5.39
C TRP A 16 36.05 3.38 5.23
N ASN A 17 37.30 3.29 4.78
CA ASN A 17 37.99 2.05 4.55
C ASN A 17 38.43 1.43 5.88
N ILE A 18 37.72 0.38 6.30
CA ILE A 18 37.93 -0.29 7.58
C ILE A 18 39.35 -0.84 7.78
N ARG A 19 40.14 -1.01 6.70
CA ARG A 19 41.54 -1.43 6.78
C ARG A 19 42.39 -0.49 7.65
N TYR A 20 42.04 0.79 7.71
CA TYR A 20 42.79 1.78 8.48
C TYR A 20 42.36 1.87 9.96
N GLY A 21 41.35 1.11 10.36
CA GLY A 21 40.95 0.91 11.76
C GLY A 21 40.14 2.05 12.40
N SER A 22 40.20 3.28 11.87
CA SER A 22 39.33 4.39 12.29
C SER A 22 39.13 5.38 11.15
N ILE A 23 38.05 6.17 11.21
CA ILE A 23 37.73 7.18 10.20
C ILE A 23 38.77 8.31 10.17
N GLU A 24 39.33 8.69 11.32
CA GLU A 24 40.33 9.75 11.43
C GLU A 24 41.59 9.40 10.63
N LYS A 25 41.99 8.12 10.64
CA LYS A 25 43.13 7.61 9.89
C LYS A 25 42.87 7.53 8.39
N CYS A 26 41.61 7.60 7.97
CA CYS A 26 41.20 7.51 6.57
C CYS A 26 41.30 8.85 5.84
N TYR A 27 41.18 10.00 6.52
CA TYR A 27 41.16 11.31 5.86
C TYR A 27 42.41 11.66 5.06
N GLU A 28 43.58 11.14 5.48
CA GLU A 28 44.85 11.37 4.80
C GLU A 28 45.17 10.30 3.73
N LYS A 29 44.28 9.32 3.52
CA LYS A 29 44.51 8.20 2.61
C LYS A 29 43.70 8.41 1.32
N PRO A 30 44.32 8.26 0.13
CA PRO A 30 43.63 8.45 -1.14
C PRO A 30 42.50 7.44 -1.37
N ASP A 31 42.54 6.28 -0.73
CA ASP A 31 41.52 5.23 -0.72
C ASP A 31 40.83 5.09 0.65
N GLY A 32 40.97 6.11 1.50
CA GLY A 32 40.46 6.09 2.87
C GLY A 32 38.97 6.35 2.96
N ILE A 33 38.43 7.21 2.09
CA ILE A 33 37.03 7.61 2.10
C ILE A 33 36.42 7.38 0.72
N ALA A 34 35.24 6.77 0.70
CA ALA A 34 34.39 6.67 -0.47
C ALA A 34 33.09 7.43 -0.20
N THR A 35 32.79 8.41 -1.05
CA THR A 35 31.53 9.17 -0.97
C THR A 35 30.60 8.73 -2.09
N LEU A 36 29.39 8.32 -1.72
CA LEU A 36 28.30 8.08 -2.66
C LEU A 36 27.39 9.30 -2.67
N SER A 37 27.26 9.94 -3.82
CA SER A 37 26.36 11.08 -4.03
C SER A 37 25.04 10.62 -4.62
N TYR A 38 23.94 10.90 -3.92
CA TYR A 38 22.58 10.65 -4.36
C TYR A 38 21.94 11.99 -4.73
N LEU A 39 21.66 12.18 -6.01
CA LEU A 39 20.96 13.37 -6.49
C LEU A 39 19.46 13.19 -6.29
N MET A 40 18.86 14.09 -5.53
CA MET A 40 17.45 14.05 -5.15
C MET A 40 16.71 15.23 -5.78
N GLN A 41 15.46 14.98 -6.18
CA GLN A 41 14.58 15.99 -6.70
C GLN A 41 13.34 16.05 -5.81
N VAL A 42 13.11 17.20 -5.20
CA VAL A 42 11.88 17.51 -4.49
C VAL A 42 10.80 17.72 -5.54
N VAL A 43 9.82 16.82 -5.54
CA VAL A 43 8.63 16.93 -6.38
C VAL A 43 7.52 17.48 -5.49
N GLY A 44 7.49 18.81 -5.34
CA GLY A 44 6.47 19.50 -4.55
C GLY A 44 5.13 19.58 -5.29
N CYS A 45 4.59 18.43 -5.70
CA CYS A 45 3.24 18.35 -6.28
C CYS A 45 2.26 18.06 -5.15
N SER A 46 1.09 18.71 -5.16
CA SER A 46 -0.04 18.23 -4.34
C SER A 46 -0.36 16.79 -4.74
N GLY A 47 -0.81 15.96 -3.80
CA GLY A 47 -1.28 14.60 -4.08
C GLY A 47 -0.21 13.54 -4.32
N ILE A 48 1.09 13.89 -4.29
CA ILE A 48 2.16 12.88 -4.25
C ILE A 48 2.56 12.66 -2.78
N PRO A 49 2.38 11.46 -2.22
CA PRO A 49 2.78 11.19 -0.84
C PRO A 49 4.30 11.31 -0.69
N ASP A 50 4.73 11.81 0.48
CA ASP A 50 6.14 11.87 0.83
C ASP A 50 6.78 10.49 0.74
N ASN A 51 8.07 10.42 0.40
CA ASN A 51 8.78 9.15 0.35
C ASN A 51 8.88 8.55 1.77
N PRO A 52 8.15 7.46 2.08
CA PRO A 52 8.10 6.93 3.44
C PRO A 52 9.45 6.36 3.89
N ALA A 53 10.32 5.95 2.97
CA ALA A 53 11.68 5.52 3.30
C ALA A 53 12.54 6.65 3.87
N LEU A 54 12.13 7.91 3.70
CA LEU A 54 12.79 9.08 4.27
C LEU A 54 12.09 9.58 5.54
N SER A 55 10.93 9.04 5.94
CA SER A 55 10.19 9.51 7.13
C SER A 55 11.03 9.54 8.41
N PRO A 56 11.91 8.54 8.70
CA PRO A 56 12.71 8.58 9.92
C PRO A 56 13.70 9.76 9.93
N ILE A 57 14.08 10.24 8.74
CA ILE A 57 14.94 11.40 8.56
C ILE A 57 14.09 12.67 8.63
N THR A 58 13.02 12.78 7.84
CA THR A 58 12.25 14.02 7.66
C THR A 58 11.54 14.49 8.92
N GLU A 59 10.98 13.57 9.71
CA GLU A 59 10.33 13.88 11.00
C GLU A 59 11.29 14.55 11.99
N LYS A 60 12.56 14.15 11.96
CA LYS A 60 13.60 14.61 12.87
C LYS A 60 14.35 15.85 12.39
N LEU A 61 14.15 16.28 11.13
CA LEU A 61 14.80 17.48 10.59
C LEU A 61 14.46 18.73 11.39
N SER A 62 13.24 18.82 11.92
CA SER A 62 12.80 19.96 12.73
C SER A 62 13.59 20.14 14.04
N GLU A 63 14.26 19.09 14.52
CA GLU A 63 15.08 19.11 15.74
C GLU A 63 16.49 19.68 15.48
N ILE A 64 16.97 19.65 14.23
CA ILE A 64 18.28 20.17 13.82
C ILE A 64 18.17 21.68 13.52
N LYS A 65 18.11 22.49 14.57
CA LYS A 65 17.90 23.95 14.45
C LYS A 65 19.19 24.79 14.44
N ARG A 66 20.33 24.20 14.80
CA ARG A 66 21.59 24.94 15.01
C ARG A 66 22.78 24.19 14.44
N THR A 67 23.80 24.92 14.02
CA THR A 67 25.07 24.32 13.59
C THR A 67 25.66 23.45 14.71
N GLY A 68 25.98 22.19 14.39
CA GLY A 68 26.54 21.22 15.33
C GLY A 68 25.52 20.42 16.13
N SER A 69 24.21 20.62 15.96
CA SER A 69 23.20 19.72 16.54
C SER A 69 23.10 18.42 15.74
N SER A 70 23.00 17.31 16.44
CA SER A 70 22.72 15.98 15.88
C SER A 70 21.47 15.41 16.52
N VAL A 71 20.69 14.67 15.75
CA VAL A 71 19.55 13.88 16.23
C VAL A 71 19.79 12.41 15.92
N ASN A 72 19.42 11.53 16.83
CA ASN A 72 19.46 10.10 16.57
C ASN A 72 18.27 9.75 15.69
N ILE A 73 18.56 9.20 14.52
CA ILE A 73 17.56 8.62 13.64
C ILE A 73 17.53 7.14 13.98
N THR A 74 16.45 6.71 14.63
CA THR A 74 16.12 5.28 14.67
C THR A 74 15.62 4.94 13.28
N PRO A 75 16.06 3.83 12.65
CA PRO A 75 15.32 3.30 11.52
C PRO A 75 13.85 3.22 11.96
N GLY A 76 12.95 3.85 11.22
CA GLY A 76 11.54 3.46 11.27
C GLY A 76 11.50 1.94 11.14
N GLY A 77 10.57 1.27 11.83
CA GLY A 77 10.61 -0.17 11.99
C GLY A 77 11.03 -0.92 10.72
N ASN A 78 11.87 -1.95 10.86
CA ASN A 78 12.51 -2.63 9.73
C ASN A 78 11.50 -3.35 8.78
N GLY A 79 10.19 -3.28 9.05
CA GLY A 79 9.13 -3.90 8.28
C GLY A 79 8.00 -2.93 7.91
N GLN A 80 8.30 -1.67 7.56
CA GLN A 80 7.28 -0.78 6.99
C GLN A 80 6.82 -1.22 5.60
N SER A 81 5.55 -0.96 5.33
CA SER A 81 4.89 -1.11 4.03
C SER A 81 4.59 0.26 3.43
N PRO A 82 4.32 0.37 2.11
CA PRO A 82 4.46 -0.66 1.08
C PRO A 82 5.93 -0.91 0.69
N ILE A 83 6.17 -1.93 -0.14
CA ILE A 83 7.50 -2.27 -0.67
C ILE A 83 7.47 -2.57 -2.18
N ASP A 84 8.63 -2.48 -2.83
CA ASP A 84 8.84 -3.05 -4.17
C ASP A 84 9.04 -4.57 -4.08
N LEU A 85 8.17 -5.31 -4.75
CA LEU A 85 8.20 -6.77 -4.82
C LEU A 85 9.14 -7.20 -5.95
N ILE A 86 10.38 -7.53 -5.58
CA ILE A 86 11.44 -7.88 -6.53
C ILE A 86 11.54 -9.40 -6.67
N ASP A 87 11.19 -9.92 -7.84
CA ASP A 87 11.20 -11.36 -8.15
C ASP A 87 12.55 -12.01 -7.88
N LYS A 88 13.63 -11.30 -8.19
CA LYS A 88 15.00 -11.81 -8.09
C LYS A 88 15.42 -12.14 -6.66
N ILE A 89 14.84 -11.47 -5.66
CA ILE A 89 15.16 -11.68 -4.24
C ILE A 89 14.03 -12.39 -3.48
N ALA A 90 12.86 -12.54 -4.11
CA ALA A 90 11.75 -13.29 -3.56
C ALA A 90 12.15 -14.74 -3.31
N ARG A 91 11.81 -15.27 -2.14
CA ARG A 91 12.08 -16.66 -1.77
C ARG A 91 10.87 -17.52 -2.09
N PRO A 92 10.97 -18.51 -2.98
CA PRO A 92 9.86 -19.42 -3.25
C PRO A 92 9.51 -20.21 -1.99
N MET A 93 8.25 -20.16 -1.58
CA MET A 93 7.72 -20.93 -0.47
C MET A 93 6.44 -21.65 -0.90
N ARG A 94 6.18 -22.82 -0.32
CA ARG A 94 4.93 -23.56 -0.55
C ARG A 94 4.10 -23.50 0.71
N PHE A 95 2.87 -23.05 0.55
CA PHE A 95 1.88 -23.01 1.62
C PHE A 95 0.70 -23.94 1.29
N PRO A 96 -0.12 -24.33 2.28
CA PRO A 96 -1.47 -24.80 2.03
C PRO A 96 -2.26 -23.80 1.17
N PRO A 97 -3.36 -24.23 0.54
CA PRO A 97 -4.24 -23.32 -0.19
C PRO A 97 -4.66 -22.13 0.66
N LEU A 98 -4.65 -20.93 0.07
CA LEU A 98 -5.29 -19.76 0.66
C LEU A 98 -6.80 -19.88 0.44
N ILE A 99 -7.58 -19.80 1.52
CA ILE A 99 -9.02 -20.05 1.50
C ILE A 99 -9.72 -18.72 1.79
N LEU A 100 -10.56 -18.26 0.85
CA LEU A 100 -11.42 -17.10 1.01
C LEU A 100 -12.88 -17.57 1.08
N ASN A 101 -13.61 -17.10 2.09
CA ASN A 101 -15.02 -17.40 2.29
C ASN A 101 -15.85 -16.11 2.42
N GLY A 102 -17.09 -16.11 1.93
CA GLY A 102 -18.07 -15.05 2.24
C GLY A 102 -17.96 -13.72 1.47
N HIS A 103 -16.82 -13.36 0.88
CA HIS A 103 -16.57 -12.00 0.35
C HIS A 103 -17.51 -11.52 -0.77
N TRP A 104 -18.05 -12.43 -1.57
CA TRP A 104 -18.86 -12.10 -2.76
C TRP A 104 -20.24 -12.77 -2.76
N LEU A 105 -20.73 -13.15 -1.58
CA LEU A 105 -22.09 -13.67 -1.44
C LEU A 105 -23.13 -12.57 -1.67
N LYS A 106 -24.36 -12.99 -1.99
CA LYS A 106 -25.51 -12.09 -2.17
C LYS A 106 -26.39 -12.07 -0.91
N ASP A 107 -25.77 -11.88 0.24
CA ASP A 107 -26.36 -11.84 1.57
C ASP A 107 -26.03 -10.51 2.27
N GLY A 108 -26.70 -10.21 3.38
CA GLY A 108 -26.50 -8.96 4.13
C GLY A 108 -26.57 -7.67 3.31
N ASN A 109 -25.77 -6.69 3.72
CA ASN A 109 -25.65 -5.36 3.15
C ASN A 109 -24.19 -5.06 2.77
N ALA A 110 -24.01 -4.15 1.82
CA ALA A 110 -22.72 -3.52 1.53
C ALA A 110 -22.89 -2.00 1.40
N THR A 111 -21.98 -1.26 2.01
CA THR A 111 -21.93 0.20 1.98
C THR A 111 -20.62 0.64 1.37
N LEU A 112 -20.68 1.60 0.45
CA LEU A 112 -19.54 2.32 -0.10
C LEU A 112 -19.50 3.69 0.58
N PHE A 113 -18.34 4.07 1.13
CA PHE A 113 -18.15 5.27 1.94
C PHE A 113 -16.92 6.03 1.46
N ASN A 114 -17.00 7.36 1.42
CA ASN A 114 -15.84 8.22 1.21
C ASN A 114 -15.41 8.78 2.56
N ASN A 115 -14.24 8.37 3.07
CA ASN A 115 -13.72 8.90 4.34
C ASN A 115 -12.92 10.20 4.18
N GLY A 116 -12.81 10.73 2.97
CA GLY A 116 -12.01 11.91 2.61
C GLY A 116 -10.56 11.61 2.22
N VAL A 117 -10.18 10.32 2.17
CA VAL A 117 -8.85 9.87 1.71
C VAL A 117 -8.98 8.67 0.78
N THR A 118 -9.88 7.73 1.11
CA THR A 118 -10.12 6.49 0.38
C THR A 118 -11.61 6.26 0.18
N ALA A 119 -11.93 5.42 -0.81
CA ALA A 119 -13.26 4.86 -0.99
C ALA A 119 -13.30 3.49 -0.28
N GLN A 120 -14.06 3.39 0.80
CA GLN A 120 -14.14 2.22 1.66
C GLN A 120 -15.41 1.42 1.41
N ILE A 121 -15.33 0.10 1.53
CA ILE A 121 -16.45 -0.82 1.46
C ILE A 121 -16.56 -1.58 2.77
N PHE A 122 -17.74 -1.50 3.38
CA PHE A 122 -18.11 -2.25 4.56
C PHE A 122 -19.16 -3.31 4.23
N LEU A 123 -19.06 -4.46 4.88
CA LEU A 123 -19.97 -5.58 4.74
C LEU A 123 -20.68 -5.81 6.09
N SER A 124 -22.01 -5.83 6.11
CA SER A 124 -22.77 -5.90 7.38
C SER A 124 -24.11 -6.63 7.23
N GLY A 125 -24.86 -6.71 8.34
CA GLY A 125 -26.18 -7.36 8.38
C GLY A 125 -26.10 -8.88 8.57
N ASP A 126 -27.22 -9.55 8.33
CA ASP A 126 -27.31 -11.02 8.40
C ASP A 126 -26.60 -11.64 7.20
N ARG A 127 -25.32 -12.00 7.40
CA ARG A 127 -24.45 -12.57 6.37
C ARG A 127 -23.49 -13.59 6.96
N ILE A 128 -23.02 -14.49 6.10
CA ILE A 128 -21.90 -15.37 6.45
C ILE A 128 -20.64 -14.49 6.61
N PRO A 129 -19.88 -14.64 7.71
CA PRO A 129 -18.62 -13.90 7.89
C PRO A 129 -17.69 -14.09 6.70
N SER A 130 -17.11 -12.98 6.24
CA SER A 130 -16.12 -13.04 5.18
C SER A 130 -14.76 -13.29 5.81
N THR A 131 -14.16 -14.45 5.58
CA THR A 131 -12.93 -14.87 6.27
C THR A 131 -11.83 -15.32 5.31
N VAL A 132 -10.59 -15.15 5.74
CA VAL A 132 -9.41 -15.68 5.04
C VAL A 132 -8.58 -16.54 5.99
N SER A 133 -8.11 -17.69 5.51
CA SER A 133 -7.30 -18.65 6.27
C SER A 133 -6.41 -19.47 5.33
N GLY A 134 -5.53 -20.29 5.90
CA GLY A 134 -4.55 -21.07 5.14
C GLY A 134 -3.44 -20.18 4.55
N GLY A 135 -2.79 -20.60 3.47
CA GLY A 135 -1.65 -19.86 2.93
C GLY A 135 -0.56 -19.59 3.99
N PRO A 136 -0.06 -18.35 4.12
CA PRO A 136 0.92 -17.98 5.14
C PRO A 136 0.31 -17.79 6.54
N LEU A 137 -1.01 -17.89 6.70
CA LEU A 137 -1.75 -17.54 7.93
C LEU A 137 -1.78 -18.66 8.97
N MET A 138 -0.95 -19.70 8.78
CA MET A 138 -0.87 -20.86 9.67
C MET A 138 -2.26 -21.46 9.94
N ASN A 139 -2.69 -21.49 11.22
CA ASN A 139 -3.98 -22.04 11.64
C ASN A 139 -4.99 -20.95 12.03
N ASP A 140 -4.63 -19.68 11.85
CA ASP A 140 -5.48 -18.56 12.23
C ASP A 140 -6.53 -18.26 11.15
N GLU A 141 -7.66 -17.73 11.59
CA GLU A 141 -8.72 -17.23 10.72
C GLU A 141 -8.84 -15.71 10.92
N TYR A 142 -8.82 -14.99 9.81
CA TYR A 142 -8.94 -13.53 9.79
C TYR A 142 -10.29 -13.15 9.19
N GLU A 143 -11.01 -12.26 9.84
CA GLU A 143 -12.34 -11.81 9.42
C GLU A 143 -12.24 -10.43 8.76
N PHE A 144 -13.00 -10.23 7.70
CA PHE A 144 -13.04 -8.99 6.92
C PHE A 144 -13.45 -7.80 7.80
N TYR A 145 -12.66 -6.74 7.76
CA TYR A 145 -12.93 -5.48 8.43
C TYR A 145 -13.47 -4.46 7.42
N ASP A 146 -12.65 -4.13 6.42
CA ASP A 146 -13.02 -3.27 5.31
C ASP A 146 -12.26 -3.62 4.03
N ALA A 147 -12.70 -3.01 2.93
CA ALA A 147 -11.88 -2.88 1.75
C ALA A 147 -11.75 -1.41 1.42
N HIS A 148 -10.57 -0.96 1.03
CA HIS A 148 -10.40 0.43 0.60
C HIS A 148 -9.54 0.50 -0.65
N PHE A 149 -9.82 1.50 -1.47
CA PHE A 149 -9.11 1.74 -2.72
C PHE A 149 -8.14 2.90 -2.54
N LEU A 150 -6.95 2.72 -3.07
CA LEU A 150 -5.90 3.70 -3.22
C LEU A 150 -5.77 4.01 -4.71
N TRP A 151 -5.69 5.29 -5.03
CA TRP A 151 -5.51 5.79 -6.39
C TRP A 151 -4.62 7.03 -6.35
N GLY A 152 -4.04 7.37 -7.49
CA GLY A 152 -3.25 8.58 -7.64
C GLY A 152 -3.95 9.56 -8.58
N GLU A 153 -3.31 10.72 -8.78
CA GLU A 153 -3.78 11.72 -9.74
C GLU A 153 -3.63 11.27 -11.20
N GLU A 154 -2.73 10.31 -11.47
CA GLU A 154 -2.45 9.78 -12.80
C GLU A 154 -2.80 8.29 -12.90
N ASP A 155 -3.29 7.87 -14.08
CA ASP A 155 -3.63 6.49 -14.44
C ASP A 155 -2.48 5.46 -14.26
N CYS A 156 -1.25 5.88 -13.97
CA CYS A 156 -0.09 4.99 -13.87
C CYS A 156 0.61 5.01 -12.51
N ARG A 157 0.09 5.74 -11.51
CA ARG A 157 0.73 5.93 -10.20
C ARG A 157 -0.27 6.06 -9.06
N GLY A 158 -1.08 5.03 -8.83
CA GLY A 158 -2.01 5.02 -7.71
C GLY A 158 -1.94 3.79 -6.81
N ALA A 159 -1.18 2.77 -7.20
CA ALA A 159 -0.84 1.68 -6.30
C ALA A 159 0.34 2.04 -5.40
N GLU A 160 0.29 1.52 -4.18
CA GLU A 160 1.35 1.67 -3.19
C GLU A 160 2.47 0.66 -3.42
N HIS A 161 2.13 -0.60 -3.71
CA HIS A 161 3.08 -1.64 -4.07
C HIS A 161 3.52 -1.54 -5.54
N THR A 162 4.78 -1.86 -5.78
CA THR A 162 5.32 -2.09 -7.13
C THR A 162 5.80 -3.53 -7.29
N ILE A 163 5.89 -4.00 -8.53
CA ILE A 163 6.51 -5.30 -8.85
C ILE A 163 7.67 -5.06 -9.82
N ASN A 164 8.89 -5.39 -9.39
CA ASN A 164 10.13 -5.09 -10.11
C ASN A 164 10.21 -3.62 -10.58
N GLY A 165 9.79 -2.68 -9.72
CA GLY A 165 9.72 -1.25 -10.02
C GLY A 165 8.60 -0.83 -10.97
N THR A 166 7.68 -1.73 -11.34
CA THR A 166 6.51 -1.42 -12.17
C THR A 166 5.38 -0.87 -11.30
N TRP A 167 4.84 0.28 -11.69
CA TRP A 167 3.73 0.96 -11.05
C TRP A 167 2.38 0.55 -11.64
N PHE A 168 1.31 0.67 -10.84
CA PHE A 168 -0.06 0.34 -11.22
C PHE A 168 -1.01 1.52 -10.96
N SER A 169 -2.16 1.49 -11.63
CA SER A 169 -3.14 2.60 -11.63
C SER A 169 -3.82 2.79 -10.28
N MET A 170 -4.16 1.69 -9.63
CA MET A 170 -4.82 1.67 -8.33
C MET A 170 -4.45 0.39 -7.59
N GLU A 171 -4.65 0.43 -6.28
CA GLU A 171 -4.55 -0.73 -5.40
C GLU A 171 -5.79 -0.82 -4.52
N CYS A 172 -6.25 -2.03 -4.24
CA CYS A 172 -7.26 -2.26 -3.22
C CYS A 172 -6.68 -3.13 -2.12
N HIS A 173 -6.82 -2.66 -0.88
CA HIS A 173 -6.52 -3.43 0.30
C HIS A 173 -7.82 -4.01 0.85
N MET A 174 -7.82 -5.32 1.10
CA MET A 174 -8.88 -5.97 1.88
C MET A 174 -8.30 -6.29 3.25
N VAL A 175 -8.70 -5.51 4.25
CA VAL A 175 -8.20 -5.63 5.61
C VAL A 175 -9.00 -6.71 6.33
N HIS A 176 -8.29 -7.66 6.92
CA HIS A 176 -8.89 -8.68 7.78
C HIS A 176 -8.19 -8.66 9.13
N TRP A 177 -8.96 -8.74 10.21
CA TRP A 177 -8.44 -8.78 11.58
C TRP A 177 -8.47 -10.21 12.10
N ASN A 178 -7.44 -10.59 12.86
CA ASN A 178 -7.29 -11.94 13.37
C ASN A 178 -8.30 -12.21 14.50
N ARG A 179 -9.16 -13.22 14.32
CA ARG A 179 -10.24 -13.56 15.26
C ARG A 179 -9.74 -14.09 16.61
N ARG A 180 -8.43 -14.36 16.74
CA ARG A 180 -7.79 -14.70 18.02
C ARG A 180 -7.81 -13.53 19.00
N TYR A 181 -7.84 -12.29 18.50
CA TYR A 181 -7.96 -11.09 19.33
C TYR A 181 -9.41 -10.66 19.46
N LEU A 182 -9.74 -9.95 20.54
CA LEU A 182 -11.12 -9.57 20.85
C LEU A 182 -11.58 -8.31 20.11
N THR A 183 -10.64 -7.45 19.71
CA THR A 183 -10.94 -6.16 19.08
C THR A 183 -9.92 -5.83 18.00
N PHE A 184 -10.32 -5.00 17.04
CA PHE A 184 -9.43 -4.47 16.01
C PHE A 184 -8.25 -3.70 16.62
N ASP A 185 -8.50 -2.84 17.61
CA ASP A 185 -7.45 -2.07 18.30
C ASP A 185 -6.41 -2.96 19.00
N GLU A 186 -6.81 -4.14 19.46
CA GLU A 186 -5.86 -5.09 20.02
C GLU A 186 -5.00 -5.71 18.92
N CYS A 187 -5.57 -6.04 17.77
CA CYS A 187 -4.81 -6.54 16.62
C CYS A 187 -3.66 -5.60 16.23
N LEU A 188 -3.86 -4.28 16.30
CA LEU A 188 -2.83 -3.29 15.94
C LEU A 188 -1.55 -3.40 16.79
N LYS A 189 -1.59 -4.08 17.94
CA LYS A 189 -0.45 -4.27 18.85
C LYS A 189 0.32 -5.57 18.59
N HIS A 190 -0.16 -6.43 17.71
CA HIS A 190 0.42 -7.75 17.44
C HIS A 190 0.84 -7.89 15.99
N ARG A 191 2.00 -8.51 15.75
CA ARG A 191 2.59 -8.67 14.41
C ARG A 191 1.72 -9.45 13.41
N ASP A 192 0.85 -10.29 13.95
CA ASP A 192 -0.10 -11.18 13.29
C ASP A 192 -1.55 -10.74 13.55
N GLY A 193 -1.75 -9.47 13.90
CA GLY A 193 -3.05 -8.89 14.15
C GLY A 193 -3.91 -8.74 12.91
N LEU A 194 -3.29 -8.39 11.77
CA LEU A 194 -3.98 -8.17 10.50
C LEU A 194 -3.46 -9.08 9.39
N CYS A 195 -4.36 -9.45 8.48
CA CYS A 195 -4.05 -10.00 7.17
C CYS A 195 -4.61 -9.06 6.11
N ILE A 196 -3.74 -8.53 5.25
CA ILE A 196 -4.13 -7.58 4.21
C ILE A 196 -3.90 -8.21 2.85
N LEU A 197 -4.99 -8.35 2.08
CA LEU A 197 -4.91 -8.80 0.70
C LEU A 197 -4.83 -7.57 -0.22
N ALA A 198 -3.77 -7.45 -1.00
CA ALA A 198 -3.57 -6.37 -1.94
C ALA A 198 -3.86 -6.82 -3.39
N TYR A 199 -4.71 -6.06 -4.07
CA TYR A 199 -5.11 -6.29 -5.45
C TYR A 199 -4.70 -5.11 -6.32
N LEU A 200 -3.94 -5.40 -7.38
CA LEU A 200 -3.41 -4.40 -8.29
C LEU A 200 -4.36 -4.18 -9.47
N PHE A 201 -4.54 -2.93 -9.88
CA PHE A 201 -5.39 -2.53 -11.00
C PHE A 201 -4.59 -1.80 -12.06
N LEU A 202 -4.90 -2.05 -13.32
CA LEU A 202 -4.30 -1.32 -14.44
C LEU A 202 -5.36 -0.83 -15.41
N VAL A 203 -5.31 0.47 -15.70
CA VAL A 203 -6.09 1.11 -16.75
C VAL A 203 -5.55 0.64 -18.10
N GLN A 204 -6.39 -0.06 -18.85
CA GLN A 204 -6.04 -0.52 -20.19
C GLN A 204 -6.39 0.53 -21.24
N SER A 205 -5.40 0.89 -22.05
CA SER A 205 -5.59 1.71 -23.26
C SER A 205 -6.58 1.06 -24.22
N GLY A 206 -7.44 1.87 -24.85
CA GLY A 206 -8.44 1.42 -25.81
C GLY A 206 -9.84 1.98 -25.56
N SER A 207 -10.78 1.68 -26.45
CA SER A 207 -12.16 2.16 -26.34
C SER A 207 -12.86 1.56 -25.11
N CYS A 208 -13.79 2.31 -24.50
CA CYS A 208 -14.69 1.82 -23.43
C CYS A 208 -15.76 0.82 -23.94
N GLN A 209 -15.46 0.05 -25.00
CA GLN A 209 -16.36 -0.97 -25.55
C GLN A 209 -16.39 -2.25 -24.70
N TRP A 210 -15.44 -2.41 -23.76
CA TRP A 210 -15.44 -3.47 -22.76
C TRP A 210 -15.03 -2.91 -21.39
N ASN A 211 -15.89 -3.15 -20.40
CA ASN A 211 -15.69 -2.79 -19.00
C ASN A 211 -15.53 -4.05 -18.13
N ASN A 212 -14.88 -3.90 -16.99
CA ASN A 212 -14.90 -4.93 -15.95
C ASN A 212 -16.27 -4.92 -15.25
N ILE A 213 -17.20 -5.75 -15.75
CA ILE A 213 -18.59 -5.85 -15.27
C ILE A 213 -18.67 -6.15 -13.77
N LYS A 214 -17.69 -6.86 -13.21
CA LYS A 214 -17.69 -7.17 -11.77
C LYS A 214 -17.39 -5.93 -10.94
N PHE A 215 -16.50 -5.05 -11.42
CA PHE A 215 -16.13 -3.79 -10.78
C PHE A 215 -17.16 -2.67 -11.02
N GLU A 216 -18.00 -2.77 -12.06
CA GLU A 216 -19.04 -1.77 -12.37
C GLU A 216 -19.96 -1.44 -11.18
N ARG A 217 -20.27 -2.44 -10.34
CA ARG A 217 -21.09 -2.27 -9.13
C ARG A 217 -20.52 -1.24 -8.16
N ILE A 218 -19.20 -1.08 -8.15
CA ILE A 218 -18.49 -0.08 -7.36
C ILE A 218 -18.39 1.21 -8.18
N SER A 219 -17.83 1.14 -9.40
CA SER A 219 -17.53 2.35 -10.18
C SER A 219 -18.76 3.21 -10.51
N GLU A 220 -19.93 2.60 -10.75
CA GLU A 220 -21.16 3.33 -11.05
C GLU A 220 -21.72 4.10 -9.84
N ASN A 221 -21.35 3.67 -8.63
CA ASN A 221 -21.82 4.24 -7.37
C ASN A 221 -20.83 5.25 -6.76
N LEU A 222 -19.60 5.36 -7.28
CA LEU A 222 -18.62 6.39 -6.85
C LEU A 222 -19.17 7.82 -6.98
N LYS A 223 -20.01 8.09 -7.98
CA LYS A 223 -20.67 9.39 -8.17
C LYS A 223 -21.60 9.78 -7.01
N ASN A 224 -22.05 8.82 -6.22
CA ASN A 224 -22.95 9.05 -5.09
C ASN A 224 -22.18 9.36 -3.80
N ILE A 225 -20.86 9.19 -3.80
CA ILE A 225 -20.00 9.42 -2.64
C ILE A 225 -18.93 10.51 -2.87
N GLN A 226 -19.20 11.46 -3.77
CA GLN A 226 -18.21 12.47 -4.17
C GLN A 226 -17.70 13.34 -3.03
N ASN A 227 -18.55 13.64 -2.05
CA ASN A 227 -18.15 14.47 -0.91
C ASN A 227 -17.59 13.58 0.20
N ALA A 228 -16.54 14.02 0.89
CA ALA A 228 -16.07 13.34 2.09
C ALA A 228 -17.20 13.19 3.13
N GLY A 229 -17.22 12.05 3.81
CA GLY A 229 -18.27 11.68 4.77
C GLY A 229 -19.56 11.16 4.14
N SER A 230 -19.68 11.08 2.81
CA SER A 230 -20.87 10.54 2.15
C SER A 230 -20.79 9.03 1.94
N GLU A 231 -21.94 8.36 2.03
CA GLU A 231 -22.08 6.91 1.86
C GLU A 231 -23.23 6.55 0.91
N THR A 232 -23.14 5.37 0.30
CA THR A 232 -24.20 4.80 -0.52
C THR A 232 -24.25 3.28 -0.39
N LYS A 233 -25.43 2.69 -0.54
CA LYS A 233 -25.58 1.23 -0.57
C LYS A 233 -25.22 0.69 -1.94
N ILE A 234 -24.46 -0.40 -1.96
CA ILE A 234 -24.10 -1.13 -3.18
C ILE A 234 -24.57 -2.59 -3.08
N PRO A 235 -24.68 -3.33 -4.20
CA PRO A 235 -24.99 -4.75 -4.14
C PRO A 235 -24.01 -5.51 -3.23
N SER A 236 -24.50 -6.44 -2.41
CA SER A 236 -23.65 -7.11 -1.41
C SER A 236 -22.54 -7.99 -1.97
N ASN A 237 -22.64 -8.37 -3.24
CA ASN A 237 -21.61 -9.12 -3.97
C ASN A 237 -20.62 -8.23 -4.75
N SER A 238 -20.49 -6.96 -4.38
CA SER A 238 -19.65 -5.99 -5.09
C SER A 238 -18.16 -6.33 -5.08
N LEU A 239 -17.67 -7.14 -4.14
CA LEU A 239 -16.28 -7.61 -4.12
C LEU A 239 -15.99 -8.78 -5.07
N SER A 240 -16.96 -9.24 -5.87
CA SER A 240 -16.78 -10.39 -6.79
C SER A 240 -15.68 -10.23 -7.85
N TRP A 241 -15.22 -9.00 -8.12
CA TRP A 241 -14.09 -8.73 -9.02
C TRP A 241 -12.79 -9.38 -8.53
N MET A 242 -12.62 -9.55 -7.20
CA MET A 242 -11.42 -10.09 -6.57
C MET A 242 -11.11 -11.53 -7.00
N ARG A 243 -12.12 -12.25 -7.52
CA ARG A 243 -11.96 -13.62 -8.03
C ARG A 243 -10.89 -13.73 -9.12
N ILE A 244 -10.67 -12.67 -9.90
CA ILE A 244 -9.63 -12.63 -10.95
C ILE A 244 -8.26 -12.96 -10.34
N ALA A 245 -7.97 -12.41 -9.17
CA ALA A 245 -6.70 -12.65 -8.51
C ALA A 245 -6.62 -14.03 -7.82
N THR A 246 -7.76 -14.62 -7.43
CA THR A 246 -7.79 -16.00 -6.89
C THR A 246 -7.54 -17.06 -7.96
N GLU A 247 -7.64 -16.72 -9.25
CA GLU A 247 -7.26 -17.60 -10.35
C GLU A 247 -5.72 -17.66 -10.52
N CYS A 248 -4.97 -16.78 -9.83
CA CYS A 248 -3.52 -16.81 -9.83
C CYS A 248 -2.99 -17.89 -8.88
N PRO A 249 -2.10 -18.79 -9.33
CA PRO A 249 -1.55 -19.85 -8.49
C PRO A 249 -0.52 -19.36 -7.47
N SER A 250 -0.06 -18.11 -7.59
CA SER A 250 1.04 -17.55 -6.80
C SER A 250 0.70 -16.16 -6.29
N TYR A 251 1.25 -15.80 -5.13
CA TYR A 251 1.18 -14.47 -4.54
C TYR A 251 2.50 -14.16 -3.82
N TYR A 252 2.79 -12.89 -3.59
CA TYR A 252 3.84 -12.48 -2.66
C TYR A 252 3.27 -12.38 -1.26
N THR A 253 4.13 -12.59 -0.26
CA THR A 253 3.73 -12.40 1.13
C THR A 253 4.92 -11.94 1.98
N TYR A 254 4.67 -10.99 2.88
CA TYR A 254 5.67 -10.44 3.79
C TYR A 254 4.99 -9.83 5.03
N HIS A 255 5.74 -9.68 6.12
CA HIS A 255 5.28 -8.95 7.30
C HIS A 255 5.57 -7.46 7.11
N GLY A 256 4.57 -6.63 7.35
CA GLY A 256 4.56 -5.21 7.04
C GLY A 256 3.82 -4.37 8.08
N SER A 257 3.70 -3.07 7.79
CA SER A 257 2.88 -2.14 8.55
C SER A 257 1.47 -1.96 7.96
N TYR A 258 0.57 -1.33 8.73
CA TYR A 258 -0.74 -0.87 8.29
C TYR A 258 -0.80 0.67 8.38
N ASN A 259 -1.09 1.35 7.27
CA ASN A 259 -0.84 2.79 7.12
C ASN A 259 -2.09 3.62 6.72
N LEU A 260 -3.27 3.33 7.26
CA LEU A 260 -4.49 4.07 6.83
C LEU A 260 -4.61 5.47 7.45
N ASP A 261 -4.08 5.67 8.67
CA ASP A 261 -4.41 6.86 9.49
C ASP A 261 -3.17 7.62 10.02
N ASP A 262 -1.98 7.48 9.41
CA ASP A 262 -0.79 8.33 9.58
C ASP A 262 -0.18 8.55 11.00
N VAL A 263 -0.76 7.99 12.07
CA VAL A 263 -0.31 8.34 13.44
C VAL A 263 0.73 7.38 14.00
N ASP A 264 0.75 6.09 13.63
CA ASP A 264 1.64 5.11 14.28
C ASP A 264 2.18 3.96 13.39
N ASN A 265 1.75 3.86 12.12
CA ASN A 265 2.13 2.81 11.14
C ASN A 265 2.55 1.45 11.75
N PRO A 266 1.67 0.81 12.53
CA PRO A 266 2.01 -0.37 13.32
C PRO A 266 2.42 -1.55 12.42
N GLU A 267 3.52 -2.22 12.78
CA GLU A 267 4.01 -3.45 12.11
C GLU A 267 3.16 -4.69 12.48
N CYS A 268 1.86 -4.62 12.19
CA CYS A 268 0.86 -5.60 12.61
C CYS A 268 0.26 -6.43 11.47
N ALA A 269 0.80 -6.33 10.25
CA ALA A 269 0.17 -6.89 9.06
C ALA A 269 0.96 -8.04 8.41
N GLN A 270 0.28 -9.14 8.13
CA GLN A 270 0.69 -10.11 7.12
C GLN A 270 0.12 -9.69 5.77
N TRP A 271 0.97 -9.18 4.88
CA TRP A 271 0.57 -8.81 3.53
C TRP A 271 0.53 -10.04 2.61
N ILE A 272 -0.47 -10.10 1.74
CA ILE A 272 -0.59 -11.04 0.63
C ILE A 272 -0.91 -10.22 -0.62
N VAL A 273 0.07 -10.07 -1.52
CA VAL A 273 -0.06 -9.26 -2.73
C VAL A 273 -0.23 -10.16 -3.94
N PHE A 274 -1.35 -10.03 -4.64
CA PHE A 274 -1.63 -10.82 -5.83
C PHE A 274 -0.99 -10.16 -7.07
N PRO A 275 -0.11 -10.86 -7.82
CA PRO A 275 0.49 -10.32 -9.05
C PRO A 275 -0.50 -10.26 -10.22
N ALA A 276 -1.67 -10.89 -10.09
CA ALA A 276 -2.72 -10.85 -11.09
C ALA A 276 -3.34 -9.45 -11.15
N ILE A 277 -3.23 -8.83 -12.32
CA ILE A 277 -3.71 -7.47 -12.55
C ILE A 277 -5.21 -7.49 -12.85
N THR A 278 -5.97 -6.68 -12.13
CA THR A 278 -7.38 -6.43 -12.41
C THR A 278 -7.49 -5.37 -13.50
N PRO A 279 -7.91 -5.72 -14.73
CA PRO A 279 -8.03 -4.74 -15.80
C PRO A 279 -9.25 -3.86 -15.55
N ILE A 280 -9.06 -2.55 -15.75
CA ILE A 280 -10.09 -1.52 -15.67
C ILE A 280 -9.95 -0.54 -16.85
N ARG A 281 -10.97 0.29 -17.06
CA ARG A 281 -10.94 1.37 -18.06
C ARG A 281 -10.94 2.73 -17.39
N HIS A 282 -10.38 3.73 -18.07
CA HIS A 282 -10.41 5.12 -17.61
C HIS A 282 -11.84 5.59 -17.28
N CYS A 283 -12.85 5.21 -18.08
CA CYS A 283 -14.25 5.55 -17.81
C CYS A 283 -14.82 4.92 -16.52
N GLN A 284 -14.25 3.81 -16.02
CA GLN A 284 -14.65 3.21 -14.75
C GLN A 284 -14.02 3.91 -13.54
N VAL A 285 -12.87 4.54 -13.71
CA VAL A 285 -12.15 5.20 -12.61
C VAL A 285 -12.23 6.73 -12.64
N GLY A 286 -12.74 7.34 -13.72
CA GLY A 286 -12.86 8.80 -13.82
C GLY A 286 -13.73 9.46 -12.73
N SER A 287 -14.58 8.71 -12.03
CA SER A 287 -15.30 9.22 -10.84
C SER A 287 -14.49 9.16 -9.56
N ILE A 288 -13.46 8.31 -9.49
CA ILE A 288 -12.57 8.20 -8.33
C ILE A 288 -11.69 9.46 -8.21
N TYR A 289 -11.22 9.99 -9.34
CA TYR A 289 -10.49 11.26 -9.42
C TYR A 289 -11.35 12.50 -9.10
N ARG A 290 -12.63 12.30 -8.79
CA ARG A 290 -13.59 13.36 -8.42
C ARG A 290 -14.11 13.21 -6.99
N LEU A 291 -13.55 12.27 -6.22
CA LEU A 291 -13.79 12.23 -4.78
C LEU A 291 -13.06 13.43 -4.17
N HIS A 292 -13.77 14.19 -3.36
CA HIS A 292 -13.23 15.33 -2.63
C HIS A 292 -12.73 14.88 -1.26
N ASP A 293 -11.57 15.39 -0.88
CA ASP A 293 -10.97 15.19 0.43
C ASP A 293 -11.64 16.10 1.47
N CYS A 294 -11.43 15.81 2.75
CA CYS A 294 -11.76 16.72 3.85
C CYS A 294 -10.73 17.86 3.89
N ASP A 295 -10.91 18.89 3.05
CA ASP A 295 -10.23 20.21 3.03
C ASP A 295 -8.70 20.26 3.29
#